data_AF-A0A2E3C3P7-F1
#
_entry.id   AF-A0A2E3C3P7-F1
#
_cell.length_a   1.000
_cell.length_b   1.000
_cell.length_c   1.000
_cell.angle_alpha   90.00
_cell.angle_beta   90.00
_cell.angle_gamma   90.00
#
_symmetry.space_group_name_H-M   'P 1'
#
loop_
_entity.id
_entity.type
_entity.pdbx_description
1 polymer ?
#
loop_
_entity_poly.entity_id
_entity_poly.type
_entity_poly.pdbx_seq_one_letter_code
_entity_poly.pdbx_strand_id
1 'polypeptide(L)'
;MQTLLKRFCALTRAPMYAAGLLALLVLALPQVGLAAPTNDTHEKTNVAMDAWKALHDVEAENGIPHGLLHSISLVETGQGLEGQILPWPYTVNVNPTSSKKMGAYKALLDLRHMQGLGFKRFNITMADGKKYSRISSTDAEDLLKRTPEDETVSLQGSVFAKRFNNKWSAVFFVNRMLAAGYDSVDIGLMQINWRYHSKAFTDVAEAFDPYKNARYAVSYLLEHRQDYDWWQSVGRYHSKTPKYATRYVKNVWAMYQKVHRLGQYGQQG
;
A
#
# COMPACT_ATOMS: atom_id res chain seq x y z
N MET A 1 -50.15 -30.59 60.10
CA MET A 1 -50.38 -29.87 61.37
C MET A 1 -50.71 -28.43 61.00
N GLN A 2 -51.94 -27.98 61.30
CA GLN A 2 -52.48 -26.60 61.23
C GLN A 2 -52.61 -25.95 59.83
N THR A 3 -53.82 -25.91 59.22
CA THR A 3 -54.91 -24.91 59.32
C THR A 3 -54.56 -23.56 58.64
N LEU A 4 -55.21 -23.07 57.56
CA LEU A 4 -56.62 -22.73 57.26
C LEU A 4 -56.70 -21.20 56.99
N LEU A 5 -57.68 -20.81 56.17
CA LEU A 5 -58.31 -19.49 55.96
C LEU A 5 -57.93 -18.74 54.66
N LYS A 6 -58.79 -18.72 53.61
CA LYS A 6 -60.08 -17.98 53.44
C LYS A 6 -59.79 -16.49 53.06
N ARG A 7 -60.38 -15.82 52.05
CA ARG A 7 -61.72 -15.90 51.44
C ARG A 7 -61.90 -14.88 50.28
N PHE A 8 -62.87 -15.18 49.40
CA PHE A 8 -63.81 -14.35 48.58
C PHE A 8 -63.30 -13.11 47.82
N CYS A 9 -63.39 -13.03 46.48
CA CYS A 9 -64.57 -12.95 45.58
C CYS A 9 -65.30 -11.58 45.61
N ALA A 10 -65.16 -10.81 44.54
CA ALA A 10 -66.20 -9.90 44.06
C ALA A 10 -65.95 -9.57 42.58
N LEU A 11 -66.94 -9.89 41.74
CA LEU A 11 -67.01 -9.64 40.31
C LEU A 11 -68.16 -8.64 40.11
N THR A 12 -67.92 -7.46 39.54
CA THR A 12 -69.00 -6.59 39.02
C THR A 12 -68.55 -5.81 37.77
N ARG A 13 -69.53 -5.58 36.89
CA ARG A 13 -69.47 -5.20 35.47
C ARG A 13 -69.08 -3.73 35.18
N ALA A 14 -68.61 -3.52 33.94
CA ALA A 14 -68.29 -2.24 33.25
C ALA A 14 -69.49 -1.25 33.12
N PRO A 15 -69.29 0.03 32.72
CA PRO A 15 -69.30 0.36 31.27
C PRO A 15 -68.50 1.62 30.77
N MET A 16 -68.12 1.58 29.48
CA MET A 16 -68.15 2.62 28.40
C MET A 16 -67.52 4.05 28.48
N TYR A 17 -66.73 4.32 27.42
CA TYR A 17 -66.37 5.57 26.69
C TYR A 17 -65.31 6.55 27.25
N ALA A 18 -64.21 6.76 26.50
CA ALA A 18 -64.05 7.93 25.61
C ALA A 18 -62.57 8.16 25.16
N ALA A 19 -62.46 8.84 24.02
CA ALA A 19 -61.31 9.60 23.50
C ALA A 19 -60.18 8.80 22.80
N GLY A 20 -60.21 8.88 21.47
CA GLY A 20 -59.15 8.45 20.59
C GLY A 20 -57.89 9.33 20.68
N LEU A 21 -56.76 8.69 20.42
CA LEU A 21 -55.50 9.35 20.10
C LEU A 21 -54.91 8.63 18.90
N LEU A 22 -55.13 9.23 17.73
CA LEU A 22 -54.42 8.92 16.51
C LEU A 22 -53.04 9.59 16.65
N ALA A 23 -52.00 8.81 16.98
CA ALA A 23 -50.63 9.29 16.96
C ALA A 23 -49.79 8.36 16.09
N LEU A 24 -49.35 8.92 14.97
CA LEU A 24 -48.57 8.31 13.90
C LEU A 24 -47.42 7.42 14.40
N LEU A 25 -47.44 6.16 13.99
CA LEU A 25 -46.29 5.27 14.03
C LEU A 25 -45.36 5.65 12.86
N VAL A 26 -44.41 6.57 13.09
CA VAL A 26 -43.34 6.83 12.12
C VAL A 26 -42.39 5.64 12.16
N LEU A 27 -42.53 4.72 11.20
CA LEU A 27 -41.53 3.70 10.92
C LEU A 27 -40.25 4.42 10.45
N ALA A 28 -39.31 4.63 11.36
CA ALA A 28 -37.97 5.07 11.03
C ALA A 28 -37.28 3.95 10.25
N LEU A 29 -37.37 4.00 8.91
CA LEU A 29 -36.52 3.19 8.06
C LEU A 29 -35.06 3.55 8.37
N PRO A 30 -34.16 2.57 8.54
CA PRO A 30 -32.74 2.86 8.65
C PRO A 30 -32.32 3.54 7.36
N GLN A 31 -31.97 4.83 7.44
CA GLN A 31 -31.33 5.50 6.32
C GLN A 31 -29.95 4.87 6.17
N VAL A 32 -29.84 3.92 5.25
CA VAL A 32 -28.55 3.49 4.72
C VAL A 32 -28.00 4.67 3.94
N GLY A 33 -27.24 5.53 4.62
CA GLY A 33 -26.57 6.65 3.99
C GLY A 33 -25.49 6.13 3.05
N LEU A 34 -25.78 6.07 1.74
CA LEU A 34 -24.72 6.09 0.75
C LEU A 34 -24.12 7.50 0.77
N ALA A 35 -23.01 7.66 1.48
CA ALA A 35 -22.22 8.87 1.39
C ALA A 35 -21.81 9.07 -0.08
N ALA A 36 -22.25 10.18 -0.68
CA ALA A 36 -21.83 10.54 -2.03
C ALA A 36 -20.28 10.65 -2.07
N PRO A 37 -19.63 10.19 -3.14
CA PRO A 37 -18.17 10.29 -3.27
C PRO A 37 -17.75 11.75 -3.12
N THR A 38 -16.77 12.00 -2.24
CA THR A 38 -16.22 13.34 -2.03
C THR A 38 -15.38 13.76 -3.24
N ASN A 39 -15.15 15.07 -3.39
CA ASN A 39 -14.32 15.61 -4.48
C ASN A 39 -12.91 14.98 -4.51
N ASP A 40 -12.34 14.64 -3.34
CA ASP A 40 -11.05 13.96 -3.19
C ASP A 40 -11.10 12.50 -3.69
N THR A 41 -12.21 11.79 -3.50
CA THR A 41 -12.37 10.44 -4.05
C THR A 41 -12.40 10.47 -5.58
N HIS A 42 -13.18 11.39 -6.16
CA HIS A 42 -13.28 11.53 -7.61
C HIS A 42 -11.95 11.92 -8.26
N GLU A 43 -11.20 12.86 -7.65
CA GLU A 43 -9.86 13.23 -8.13
C GLU A 43 -8.89 12.04 -8.11
N LYS A 44 -8.90 11.23 -7.03
CA LYS A 44 -8.09 10.01 -6.95
C LYS A 44 -8.51 8.98 -8.00
N THR A 45 -9.81 8.80 -8.21
CA THR A 45 -10.31 7.91 -9.25
C THR A 45 -9.81 8.35 -10.63
N ASN A 46 -9.85 9.65 -10.95
CA ASN A 46 -9.33 10.17 -12.21
C ASN A 46 -7.83 9.92 -12.38
N VAL A 47 -7.01 10.19 -11.36
CA VAL A 47 -5.57 9.90 -11.39
C VAL A 47 -5.31 8.40 -11.62
N ALA A 48 -6.10 7.53 -10.98
CA ALA A 48 -5.97 6.09 -11.13
C ALA A 48 -6.43 5.62 -12.52
N MET A 49 -7.46 6.26 -13.10
CA MET A 49 -7.92 6.00 -14.47
C MET A 49 -6.90 6.46 -15.51
N ASP A 50 -6.26 7.62 -15.33
CA ASP A 50 -5.18 8.09 -16.20
C ASP A 50 -3.98 7.12 -16.17
N ALA A 51 -3.63 6.62 -14.99
CA ALA A 51 -2.61 5.60 -14.83
C ALA A 51 -2.99 4.28 -15.51
N TRP A 52 -4.24 3.84 -15.34
CA TRP A 52 -4.77 2.66 -16.02
C TRP A 52 -4.71 2.81 -17.54
N LYS A 53 -5.11 3.97 -18.07
CA LYS A 53 -5.06 4.27 -19.50
C LYS A 53 -3.62 4.23 -20.02
N ALA A 54 -2.69 4.89 -19.33
CA ALA A 54 -1.28 4.92 -19.74
C ALA A 54 -0.69 3.50 -19.84
N LEU A 55 -1.04 2.60 -18.93
CA LEU A 55 -0.59 1.21 -18.97
C LEU A 55 -1.11 0.48 -20.21
N HIS A 56 -2.39 0.60 -20.55
CA HIS A 56 -2.99 -0.07 -21.72
C HIS A 56 -2.51 0.52 -23.05
N ASP A 57 -2.36 1.84 -23.12
CA ASP A 57 -1.79 2.52 -24.29
C ASP A 57 -0.36 2.01 -24.54
N VAL A 58 0.48 1.98 -23.51
CA VAL A 58 1.87 1.51 -23.61
C VAL A 58 1.94 0.02 -23.95
N GLU A 59 1.04 -0.80 -23.42
CA GLU A 59 0.93 -2.20 -23.82
C GLU A 59 0.66 -2.34 -25.33
N ALA A 60 -0.35 -1.63 -25.83
CA ALA A 60 -0.74 -1.67 -27.24
C ALA A 60 0.37 -1.13 -28.17
N GLU A 61 1.00 -0.01 -27.80
CA GLU A 61 2.11 0.61 -28.55
C GLU A 61 3.29 -0.33 -28.76
N ASN A 62 3.55 -1.23 -27.79
CA ASN A 62 4.77 -2.05 -27.74
C ASN A 62 4.50 -3.54 -27.95
N GLY A 63 3.27 -3.94 -28.31
CA GLY A 63 2.91 -5.35 -28.50
C GLY A 63 3.03 -6.20 -27.23
N ILE A 64 2.87 -5.59 -26.06
CA ILE A 64 2.83 -6.29 -24.78
C ILE A 64 1.47 -6.98 -24.65
N PRO A 65 1.39 -8.22 -24.12
CA PRO A 65 0.12 -8.87 -23.86
C PRO A 65 -0.81 -7.95 -23.07
N HIS A 66 -2.02 -7.76 -23.60
CA HIS A 66 -3.03 -6.88 -23.00
C HIS A 66 -3.25 -7.21 -21.52
N GLY A 67 -3.24 -6.20 -20.67
CA GLY A 67 -3.42 -6.30 -19.23
C GLY A 67 -2.19 -6.80 -18.45
N LEU A 68 -1.04 -7.07 -19.09
CA LEU A 68 0.15 -7.54 -18.39
C LEU A 68 0.80 -6.46 -17.52
N LEU A 69 1.10 -5.29 -18.06
CA LEU A 69 1.61 -4.15 -17.29
C LEU A 69 0.59 -3.68 -16.27
N HIS A 70 -0.69 -3.68 -16.63
CA HIS A 70 -1.75 -3.39 -15.67
C HIS A 70 -1.70 -4.35 -14.47
N SER A 71 -1.55 -5.66 -14.72
CA SER A 71 -1.46 -6.66 -13.65
C SER A 71 -0.21 -6.52 -12.79
N ILE A 72 0.93 -6.21 -13.42
CA ILE A 72 2.17 -5.87 -12.70
C ILE A 72 1.91 -4.66 -11.80
N SER A 73 1.38 -3.57 -12.35
CA SER A 73 1.14 -2.34 -11.60
C SER A 73 0.17 -2.53 -10.42
N LEU A 74 -0.86 -3.36 -10.57
CA LEU A 74 -1.76 -3.70 -9.46
C LEU A 74 -1.08 -4.51 -8.35
N VAL A 75 -0.15 -5.41 -8.69
CA VAL A 75 0.66 -6.13 -7.69
C VAL A 75 1.61 -5.18 -6.97
N GLU A 76 2.20 -4.25 -7.69
CA GLU A 76 3.20 -3.31 -7.16
C GLU A 76 2.59 -2.18 -6.33
N THR A 77 1.54 -1.55 -6.85
CA THR A 77 1.04 -0.27 -6.34
C THR A 77 -0.47 -0.21 -6.12
N GLY A 78 -1.20 -1.27 -6.48
CA GLY A 78 -2.66 -1.31 -6.47
C GLY A 78 -3.28 -0.70 -5.20
N GLN A 79 -4.29 0.14 -5.39
CA GLN A 79 -4.99 0.86 -4.33
C GLN A 79 -6.49 0.60 -4.41
N GLY A 80 -7.11 0.35 -3.25
CA GLY A 80 -8.57 0.27 -3.14
C GLY A 80 -9.21 1.65 -3.30
N LEU A 81 -9.95 1.86 -4.38
CA LEU A 81 -10.70 3.08 -4.68
C LEU A 81 -12.08 2.68 -5.20
N GLU A 82 -13.15 3.23 -4.61
CA GLU A 82 -14.54 2.96 -5.04
C GLU A 82 -14.91 1.47 -5.16
N GLY A 83 -14.38 0.63 -4.26
CA GLY A 83 -14.63 -0.81 -4.28
C GLY A 83 -13.83 -1.59 -5.34
N GLN A 84 -13.01 -0.91 -6.13
CA GLN A 84 -12.10 -1.50 -7.12
C GLN A 84 -10.64 -1.41 -6.65
N ILE A 85 -9.76 -2.23 -7.23
CA ILE A 85 -8.32 -2.08 -7.07
C ILE A 85 -7.80 -1.45 -8.35
N LEU A 86 -7.30 -0.23 -8.25
CA LEU A 86 -6.78 0.54 -9.39
C LEU A 86 -5.28 0.81 -9.24
N PRO A 87 -4.55 0.98 -10.36
CA PRO A 87 -3.13 1.34 -10.31
C PRO A 87 -2.94 2.72 -9.69
N TRP A 88 -1.92 2.90 -8.83
CA TRP A 88 -1.69 4.17 -8.14
C TRP A 88 -0.27 4.72 -8.37
N PRO A 89 -0.12 5.83 -9.12
CA PRO A 89 1.19 6.30 -9.55
C PRO A 89 2.01 6.89 -8.41
N TYR A 90 1.38 7.44 -7.36
CA TYR A 90 2.10 8.15 -6.29
C TYR A 90 2.47 7.22 -5.13
N THR A 91 3.04 6.06 -5.48
CA THR A 91 3.54 5.04 -4.55
C THR A 91 5.05 5.04 -4.51
N VAL A 92 5.61 5.00 -3.31
CA VAL A 92 7.06 4.96 -3.06
C VAL A 92 7.39 3.83 -2.11
N ASN A 93 8.36 3.00 -2.46
CA ASN A 93 9.02 2.07 -1.54
C ASN A 93 10.44 2.55 -1.25
N VAL A 94 10.78 2.69 0.03
CA VAL A 94 12.15 3.00 0.45
C VAL A 94 12.80 1.70 0.91
N ASN A 95 13.85 1.27 0.21
CA ASN A 95 14.61 0.09 0.56
C ASN A 95 15.74 0.42 1.54
N PRO A 96 16.09 -0.53 2.44
CA PRO A 96 17.21 -0.36 3.35
C PRO A 96 18.52 -0.17 2.58
N THR A 97 19.31 0.83 2.99
CA THR A 97 20.72 0.93 2.62
C THR A 97 21.54 -0.04 3.48
N SER A 98 22.80 -0.28 3.13
CA SER A 98 23.72 -1.09 3.95
C SER A 98 23.73 -0.61 5.41
N SER A 99 23.76 -1.54 6.35
CA SER A 99 23.92 -1.21 7.77
C SER A 99 25.29 -0.58 7.99
N LYS A 100 25.34 0.49 8.78
CA LYS A 100 26.59 1.13 9.20
C LYS A 100 26.90 0.72 10.63
N LYS A 101 28.14 0.34 10.89
CA LYS A 101 28.64 0.12 12.25
C LYS A 101 29.06 1.46 12.86
N MET A 102 28.67 1.71 14.10
CA MET A 102 28.97 2.94 14.84
C MET A 102 28.77 2.73 16.35
N GLY A 103 29.29 3.65 17.17
CA GLY A 103 28.98 3.66 18.61
C GLY A 103 27.49 3.88 18.87
N ALA A 104 26.98 3.32 19.97
CA ALA A 104 25.56 3.36 20.32
C ALA A 104 24.98 4.79 20.39
N TYR A 105 25.75 5.76 20.87
CA TYR A 105 25.33 7.17 20.89
C TYR A 105 25.06 7.71 19.48
N LYS A 106 25.98 7.44 18.54
CA LYS A 106 25.80 7.85 17.14
C LYS A 106 24.62 7.12 16.49
N ALA A 107 24.44 5.83 16.80
CA ALA A 107 23.29 5.07 16.33
C ALA A 107 21.97 5.69 16.83
N LEU A 108 21.91 6.20 18.06
CA LEU A 108 20.73 6.87 18.59
C LEU A 108 20.42 8.18 17.84
N LEU A 109 21.44 8.96 17.47
CA LEU A 109 21.27 10.16 16.64
C LEU A 109 20.78 9.80 15.23
N ASP A 110 21.39 8.81 14.60
CA ASP A 110 21.00 8.30 13.28
C ASP A 110 19.55 7.75 13.31
N LEU A 111 19.16 7.03 14.37
CA LEU A 111 17.80 6.55 14.58
C LEU A 111 16.79 7.69 14.55
N ARG A 112 17.06 8.77 15.30
CA ARG A 112 16.17 9.95 15.35
C ARG A 112 16.06 10.66 14.02
N HIS A 113 17.16 10.78 13.30
CA HIS A 113 17.13 11.29 11.94
C HIS A 113 16.27 10.41 11.02
N MET A 114 16.44 9.09 11.07
CA MET A 114 15.63 8.13 10.30
C MET A 114 14.13 8.20 10.67
N GLN A 115 13.79 8.38 11.94
CA GLN A 115 12.39 8.62 12.36
C GLN A 115 11.82 9.86 11.67
N GLY A 116 12.58 10.96 11.62
CA GLY A 116 12.19 12.19 10.93
C GLY A 116 11.95 12.00 9.43
N LEU A 117 12.62 11.03 8.80
CA LEU A 117 12.42 10.64 7.40
C LEU A 117 11.24 9.68 7.18
N GLY A 118 10.68 9.12 8.25
CA GLY A 118 9.50 8.25 8.21
C GLY A 118 9.77 6.77 8.46
N PHE A 119 11.00 6.37 8.78
CA PHE A 119 11.29 4.99 9.18
C PHE A 119 10.64 4.67 10.53
N LYS A 120 9.88 3.56 10.56
CA LYS A 120 9.16 3.12 11.77
C LYS A 120 9.72 1.85 12.40
N ARG A 121 10.55 1.12 11.67
CA ARG A 121 11.04 -0.21 12.02
C ARG A 121 12.53 -0.30 11.74
N PHE A 122 13.28 -0.93 12.63
CA PHE A 122 14.74 -0.94 12.59
C PHE A 122 15.31 -2.33 12.82
N ASN A 123 16.46 -2.59 12.21
CA ASN A 123 17.28 -3.75 12.48
C ASN A 123 18.54 -3.28 13.22
N ILE A 124 18.85 -3.93 14.34
CA ILE A 124 20.05 -3.63 15.14
C ILE A 124 20.83 -4.91 15.36
N THR A 125 22.16 -4.84 15.21
CA THR A 125 23.07 -5.90 15.64
C THR A 125 24.00 -5.32 16.69
N MET A 126 24.02 -5.95 17.87
CA MET A 126 24.86 -5.55 19.01
C MET A 126 26.30 -6.06 18.83
N ALA A 127 27.22 -5.63 19.70
CA ALA A 127 28.63 -6.05 19.61
C ALA A 127 28.81 -7.57 19.87
N ASP A 128 27.98 -8.14 20.74
CA ASP A 128 27.93 -9.58 21.03
C ASP A 128 27.32 -10.44 19.90
N GLY A 129 26.90 -9.80 18.81
CA GLY A 129 26.26 -10.46 17.65
C GLY A 129 24.76 -10.66 17.79
N LYS A 130 24.13 -10.27 18.89
CA LYS A 130 22.67 -10.35 19.07
C LYS A 130 21.96 -9.46 18.05
N LYS A 131 20.95 -10.02 17.39
CA LYS A 131 20.18 -9.36 16.32
C LYS A 131 18.77 -9.06 16.76
N TYR A 132 18.36 -7.83 16.49
CA TYR A 132 16.99 -7.34 16.63
C TYR A 132 16.49 -6.99 15.24
N SER A 133 15.35 -7.55 14.85
CA SER A 133 14.80 -7.40 13.50
C SER A 133 13.44 -6.73 13.55
N ARG A 134 13.27 -5.67 12.75
CA ARG A 134 12.03 -4.90 12.61
C ARG A 134 11.43 -4.44 13.95
N ILE A 135 12.27 -4.09 14.92
CA ILE A 135 11.81 -3.54 16.20
C ILE A 135 11.25 -2.14 15.98
N SER A 136 10.33 -1.70 16.86
CA SER A 136 9.75 -0.36 16.73
C SER A 136 10.81 0.72 16.97
N SER A 137 10.52 1.95 16.55
CA SER A 137 11.42 3.07 16.84
C SER A 137 11.63 3.29 18.34
N THR A 138 10.59 3.07 19.14
CA THR A 138 10.64 3.19 20.61
C THR A 138 11.54 2.11 21.20
N ASP A 139 11.35 0.85 20.79
CA ASP A 139 12.19 -0.26 21.28
C ASP A 139 13.66 -0.09 20.86
N ALA A 140 13.90 0.42 19.65
CA ALA A 140 15.24 0.73 19.15
C ALA A 140 15.90 1.84 19.98
N GLU A 141 15.17 2.91 20.28
CA GLU A 141 15.66 4.01 21.10
C GLU A 141 15.97 3.55 22.54
N ASP A 142 15.08 2.77 23.13
CA ASP A 142 15.25 2.18 24.46
C ASP A 142 16.46 1.25 24.54
N LEU A 143 16.65 0.41 23.51
CA LEU A 143 17.81 -0.48 23.42
C LEU A 143 19.11 0.32 23.36
N LEU A 144 19.18 1.31 22.46
CA LEU A 144 20.38 2.13 22.27
C LEU A 144 20.71 3.00 23.48
N LYS A 145 19.70 3.53 24.19
CA LYS A 145 19.91 4.31 25.44
C LYS A 145 20.54 3.51 26.58
N ARG A 146 20.31 2.19 26.61
CA ARG A 146 20.85 1.29 27.65
C ARG A 146 22.19 0.66 27.24
N THR A 147 22.63 0.92 26.01
CA THR A 147 23.87 0.37 25.46
C THR A 147 25.03 1.33 25.79
N PRO A 148 26.20 0.85 26.25
CA PRO A 148 27.37 1.70 26.45
C PRO A 148 27.68 2.53 25.20
N GLU A 149 28.00 3.82 25.38
CA GLU A 149 28.04 4.79 24.27
C GLU A 149 29.04 4.43 23.16
N ASP A 150 30.16 3.82 23.56
CA ASP A 150 31.26 3.38 22.71
C ASP A 150 31.07 1.96 22.14
N GLU A 151 30.09 1.20 22.63
CA GLU A 151 29.80 -0.12 22.11
C GLU A 151 29.39 -0.04 20.64
N THR A 152 30.09 -0.80 19.80
CA THR A 152 29.84 -0.81 18.36
C THR A 152 28.57 -1.61 18.05
N VAL A 153 27.57 -0.92 17.51
CA VAL A 153 26.33 -1.50 17.00
C VAL A 153 26.20 -1.27 15.50
N SER A 154 25.38 -2.07 14.82
CA SER A 154 24.91 -1.75 13.47
C SER A 154 23.46 -1.32 13.51
N LEU A 155 23.09 -0.22 12.85
CA LEU A 155 21.71 0.24 12.71
C LEU A 155 21.30 0.28 11.24
N GLN A 156 20.08 -0.15 10.95
CA GLN A 156 19.48 -0.07 9.62
C GLN A 156 17.96 0.15 9.72
N GLY A 157 17.44 1.14 9.00
CA GLY A 157 15.99 1.28 8.81
C GLY A 157 15.43 0.14 7.96
N SER A 158 14.27 -0.39 8.32
CA SER A 158 13.58 -1.41 7.52
C SER A 158 12.84 -0.81 6.33
N VAL A 159 12.62 -1.62 5.29
CA VAL A 159 11.78 -1.26 4.14
C VAL A 159 10.41 -0.73 4.58
N PHE A 160 9.94 0.31 3.90
CA PHE A 160 8.56 0.78 4.06
C PHE A 160 8.01 1.36 2.76
N ALA A 161 6.69 1.21 2.60
CA ALA A 161 5.92 1.80 1.52
C ALA A 161 5.20 3.05 2.02
N LYS A 162 5.03 4.04 1.14
CA LYS A 162 4.16 5.18 1.37
C LYS A 162 3.42 5.55 0.08
N ARG A 163 2.10 5.71 0.19
CA ARG A 163 1.24 6.26 -0.86
C ARG A 163 0.94 7.72 -0.55
N PHE A 164 0.99 8.57 -1.57
CA PHE A 164 0.70 9.99 -1.47
C PHE A 164 -0.58 10.31 -2.23
N ASN A 165 -1.29 11.35 -1.82
CA ASN A 165 -2.51 11.78 -2.51
C ASN A 165 -2.21 12.49 -3.84
N ASN A 166 -1.03 13.11 -3.98
CA ASN A 166 -0.64 13.83 -5.19
C ASN A 166 0.85 13.65 -5.52
N LYS A 167 1.17 13.93 -6.79
CA LYS A 167 2.52 13.86 -7.37
C LYS A 167 3.55 14.63 -6.55
N TRP A 168 3.26 15.89 -6.24
CA TRP A 168 4.25 16.79 -5.62
C TRP A 168 4.63 16.39 -4.21
N SER A 169 3.69 15.84 -3.43
CA SER A 169 3.99 15.30 -2.10
C SER A 169 4.92 14.09 -2.17
N ALA A 170 4.74 13.24 -3.20
CA ALA A 170 5.61 12.10 -3.45
C ALA A 170 7.00 12.55 -3.91
N VAL A 171 7.07 13.49 -4.86
CA VAL A 171 8.33 14.09 -5.36
C VAL A 171 9.12 14.73 -4.22
N PHE A 172 8.47 15.57 -3.41
CA PHE A 172 9.11 16.22 -2.26
C PHE A 172 9.67 15.18 -1.29
N PHE A 173 8.90 14.14 -0.99
CA PHE A 173 9.35 13.07 -0.13
C PHE A 173 10.57 12.35 -0.70
N VAL A 174 10.54 11.94 -1.96
CA VAL A 174 11.67 11.25 -2.60
C VAL A 174 12.91 12.14 -2.59
N ASN A 175 12.81 13.41 -2.99
CA ASN A 175 13.93 14.35 -2.95
C ASN A 175 14.53 14.48 -1.54
N ARG A 176 13.70 14.49 -0.49
CA ARG A 176 14.18 14.48 0.90
C ARG A 176 14.93 13.19 1.25
N MET A 177 14.46 12.04 0.77
CA MET A 177 15.16 10.76 0.95
C MET A 177 16.52 10.77 0.24
N LEU A 178 16.57 11.24 -1.01
CA LEU A 178 17.80 11.35 -1.79
C LEU A 178 18.81 12.28 -1.11
N ALA A 179 18.38 13.45 -0.63
CA ALA A 179 19.22 14.39 0.10
C ALA A 179 19.79 13.80 1.40
N ALA A 180 19.06 12.86 2.02
CA ALA A 180 19.52 12.11 3.19
C ALA A 180 20.37 10.87 2.85
N GLY A 181 20.68 10.63 1.57
CA GLY A 181 21.49 9.50 1.11
C GLY A 181 20.74 8.17 0.96
N TYR A 182 19.40 8.20 0.93
CA TYR A 182 18.55 7.04 0.67
C TYR A 182 18.08 7.07 -0.79
N ASP A 183 18.91 6.55 -1.68
CA ASP A 183 18.70 6.52 -3.14
C ASP A 183 18.09 5.22 -3.67
N SER A 184 18.06 4.14 -2.87
CA SER A 184 17.39 2.89 -3.22
C SER A 184 15.88 2.99 -2.99
N VAL A 185 15.22 3.75 -3.86
CA VAL A 185 13.80 4.07 -3.77
C VAL A 185 13.08 3.57 -5.01
N ASP A 186 12.04 2.75 -4.85
CA ASP A 186 11.19 2.30 -5.95
C ASP A 186 10.04 3.29 -6.15
N ILE A 187 9.86 3.75 -7.38
CA ILE A 187 9.00 4.89 -7.73
C ILE A 187 7.96 4.47 -8.76
N GLY A 188 6.72 4.90 -8.53
CA GLY A 188 5.70 4.91 -9.56
C GLY A 188 5.00 3.58 -9.77
N LEU A 189 4.16 3.55 -10.80
CA LEU A 189 3.27 2.44 -11.18
C LEU A 189 3.96 1.09 -11.30
N MET A 190 5.19 1.11 -11.80
CA MET A 190 5.99 -0.08 -12.11
C MET A 190 7.13 -0.31 -11.11
N GLN A 191 7.19 0.49 -10.03
CA GLN A 191 8.19 0.41 -8.96
C GLN A 191 9.63 0.40 -9.50
N ILE A 192 9.95 1.39 -10.33
CA ILE A 192 11.29 1.55 -10.90
C ILE A 192 12.25 2.05 -9.83
N ASN A 193 13.33 1.30 -9.58
CA ASN A 193 14.31 1.64 -8.56
C ASN A 193 15.24 2.78 -9.00
N TRP A 194 15.19 3.90 -8.29
CA TRP A 194 15.92 5.13 -8.60
C TRP A 194 17.44 4.96 -8.61
N ARG A 195 18.02 4.22 -7.65
CA ARG A 195 19.47 3.98 -7.56
C ARG A 195 20.03 3.40 -8.86
N TYR A 196 19.31 2.48 -9.49
CA TYR A 196 19.78 1.78 -10.69
C TYR A 196 19.35 2.46 -11.99
N HIS A 197 18.19 3.11 -11.99
CA HIS A 197 17.50 3.52 -13.22
C HIS A 197 17.26 5.02 -13.36
N SER A 198 17.75 5.85 -12.42
CA SER A 198 17.57 7.31 -12.44
C SER A 198 17.95 7.98 -13.76
N LYS A 199 18.97 7.48 -14.47
CA LYS A 199 19.42 8.03 -15.77
C LYS A 199 18.37 7.96 -16.88
N ALA A 200 17.31 7.16 -16.72
CA ALA A 200 16.21 7.09 -17.67
C ALA A 200 15.22 8.27 -17.55
N PHE A 201 15.36 9.08 -16.50
CA PHE A 201 14.48 10.18 -16.18
C PHE A 201 15.29 11.48 -16.05
N THR A 202 14.67 12.58 -16.46
CA THR A 202 15.21 13.93 -16.31
C THR A 202 15.26 14.36 -14.85
N ASP A 203 14.22 14.00 -14.09
CA ASP A 203 14.12 14.24 -12.65
C ASP A 203 13.18 13.24 -11.96
N VAL A 204 13.02 13.39 -10.64
CA VAL A 204 12.11 12.56 -9.84
C VAL A 204 10.65 12.75 -10.25
N ALA A 205 10.26 13.92 -10.72
CA ALA A 205 8.88 14.18 -11.13
C ALA A 205 8.52 13.43 -12.41
N GLU A 206 9.46 13.25 -13.35
CA GLU A 206 9.26 12.43 -14.54
C GLU A 206 9.10 10.94 -14.19
N ALA A 207 9.79 10.44 -13.15
CA ALA A 207 9.62 9.05 -12.69
C ALA A 207 8.22 8.74 -12.14
N PHE A 208 7.44 9.75 -11.75
CA PHE A 208 6.03 9.61 -11.38
C PHE A 208 5.04 9.83 -12.54
N ASP A 209 5.51 10.23 -13.72
CA ASP A 209 4.64 10.32 -14.89
C ASP A 209 4.22 8.91 -15.36
N PRO A 210 2.91 8.62 -15.46
CA PRO A 210 2.43 7.29 -15.80
C PRO A 210 3.00 6.72 -17.11
N TYR A 211 3.09 7.54 -18.16
CA TYR A 211 3.58 7.08 -19.45
C TYR A 211 5.09 6.86 -19.42
N LYS A 212 5.85 7.78 -18.83
CA LYS A 212 7.32 7.66 -18.74
C LYS A 212 7.73 6.47 -17.89
N ASN A 213 7.06 6.28 -16.75
CA ASN A 213 7.30 5.14 -15.86
C ASN A 213 6.97 3.81 -16.57
N ALA A 214 5.81 3.72 -17.22
CA ALA A 214 5.39 2.51 -17.94
C ALA A 214 6.27 2.20 -19.16
N ARG A 215 6.61 3.19 -19.99
CA ARG A 215 7.47 3.00 -21.17
C ARG A 215 8.88 2.55 -20.76
N TYR A 216 9.42 3.11 -19.68
CA TYR A 216 10.70 2.64 -19.17
C TYR A 216 10.61 1.19 -18.69
N ALA A 217 9.57 0.84 -17.92
CA ALA A 217 9.34 -0.54 -17.48
C ALA A 217 9.25 -1.52 -18.66
N VAL A 218 8.59 -1.13 -19.76
CA VAL A 218 8.54 -1.92 -20.99
C VAL A 218 9.92 -2.11 -21.60
N SER A 219 10.70 -1.04 -21.76
CA SER A 219 12.06 -1.18 -22.32
C SER A 219 12.89 -2.19 -21.53
N TYR A 220 12.85 -2.12 -20.20
CA TYR A 220 13.57 -3.04 -19.32
C TYR A 220 12.99 -4.47 -19.32
N LEU A 221 11.67 -4.62 -19.45
CA LEU A 221 11.04 -5.93 -19.63
C LEU A 221 11.44 -6.57 -20.96
N LEU A 222 11.51 -5.79 -22.04
CA LEU A 222 11.85 -6.26 -23.37
C LEU A 222 13.33 -6.66 -23.50
N GLU A 223 14.23 -6.06 -22.71
CA GLU A 223 15.62 -6.55 -22.60
C GLU A 223 15.65 -8.04 -22.22
N HIS A 224 14.81 -8.46 -21.26
CA HIS A 224 14.72 -9.86 -20.85
C HIS A 224 13.99 -10.73 -21.89
N ARG A 225 13.03 -10.15 -22.61
CA ARG A 225 12.24 -10.86 -23.63
C ARG A 225 13.09 -11.42 -24.77
N GLN A 226 14.30 -10.91 -24.97
CA GLN A 226 15.26 -11.44 -25.96
C GLN A 226 15.62 -12.90 -25.69
N ASP A 227 15.77 -13.27 -24.41
CA ASP A 227 16.23 -14.60 -23.99
C ASP A 227 15.14 -15.47 -23.36
N TYR A 228 13.99 -14.86 -23.03
CA TYR A 228 12.97 -15.47 -22.17
C TYR A 228 11.56 -15.27 -22.70
N ASP A 229 10.64 -16.18 -22.34
CA ASP A 229 9.21 -15.97 -22.57
C ASP A 229 8.66 -14.82 -21.69
N TRP A 230 7.38 -14.47 -21.87
CA TRP A 230 6.75 -13.38 -21.12
C TRP A 230 6.81 -13.58 -19.60
N TRP A 231 6.48 -14.77 -19.09
CA TRP A 231 6.41 -15.01 -17.64
C TRP A 231 7.79 -15.13 -17.01
N GLN A 232 8.74 -15.71 -17.73
CA GLN A 232 10.15 -15.71 -17.34
C GLN A 232 10.71 -14.28 -17.32
N SER A 233 10.37 -13.45 -18.32
CA SER A 233 10.77 -12.03 -18.38
C SER A 233 10.18 -11.24 -17.21
N VAL A 234 8.90 -11.45 -16.87
CA VAL A 234 8.26 -10.87 -15.68
C VAL A 234 8.95 -11.29 -14.39
N GLY A 235 9.36 -12.56 -14.27
CA GLY A 235 10.11 -13.03 -13.12
C GLY A 235 11.46 -12.31 -12.99
N ARG A 236 12.19 -12.16 -14.10
CA ARG A 236 13.51 -11.52 -14.14
C ARG A 236 13.45 -10.01 -13.98
N TYR A 237 12.41 -9.37 -14.48
CA TYR A 237 12.09 -7.96 -14.23
C TYR A 237 12.17 -7.65 -12.73
N HIS A 238 11.58 -8.51 -11.88
CA HIS A 238 11.61 -8.33 -10.43
C HIS A 238 12.89 -8.90 -9.77
N SER A 239 13.39 -10.06 -10.17
CA SER A 239 14.60 -10.64 -9.55
C SER A 239 15.32 -11.67 -10.41
N LYS A 240 16.66 -11.62 -10.39
CA LYS A 240 17.51 -12.68 -10.95
C LYS A 240 17.59 -13.93 -10.05
N THR A 241 17.14 -13.84 -8.80
CA THR A 241 17.13 -14.96 -7.87
C THR A 241 15.87 -15.82 -8.07
N PRO A 242 15.99 -17.11 -8.48
CA PRO A 242 14.84 -17.91 -8.91
C PRO A 242 13.69 -17.95 -7.90
N LYS A 243 13.99 -18.15 -6.61
CA LYS A 243 12.98 -18.19 -5.55
C LYS A 243 12.09 -16.94 -5.49
N TYR A 244 12.67 -15.75 -5.69
CA TYR A 244 11.92 -14.49 -5.64
C TYR A 244 11.16 -14.26 -6.95
N ALA A 245 11.78 -14.57 -8.09
CA ALA A 245 11.13 -14.51 -9.40
C ALA A 245 9.88 -15.40 -9.48
N THR A 246 9.97 -16.66 -9.07
CA THR A 246 8.84 -17.60 -9.09
C THR A 246 7.66 -17.12 -8.24
N ARG A 247 7.95 -16.61 -7.04
CA ARG A 247 6.91 -16.06 -6.16
C ARG A 247 6.25 -14.85 -6.78
N TYR A 248 7.04 -13.98 -7.41
CA TYR A 248 6.54 -12.79 -8.07
C TYR A 248 5.62 -13.14 -9.26
N VAL A 249 6.07 -14.02 -10.15
CA VAL A 249 5.28 -14.50 -11.30
C VAL A 249 3.95 -15.08 -10.85
N LYS A 250 3.92 -15.87 -9.76
CA LYS A 250 2.67 -16.41 -9.21
C LYS A 250 1.67 -15.31 -8.86
N ASN A 251 2.13 -14.22 -8.25
CA ASN A 251 1.27 -13.11 -7.86
C ASN A 251 0.76 -12.34 -9.08
N VAL A 252 1.65 -12.03 -10.04
CA VAL A 252 1.28 -11.32 -11.27
C VAL A 252 0.32 -12.16 -12.11
N TRP A 253 0.56 -13.47 -12.26
CA TRP A 253 -0.32 -14.38 -12.98
C TRP A 253 -1.73 -14.43 -12.38
N ALA A 254 -1.83 -14.53 -11.04
CA ALA A 254 -3.14 -14.51 -10.37
C ALA A 254 -3.88 -13.19 -10.60
N MET A 255 -3.16 -12.06 -10.60
CA MET A 255 -3.75 -10.75 -10.92
C MET A 255 -4.16 -10.66 -12.39
N TYR A 256 -3.33 -11.15 -13.31
CA TYR A 256 -3.62 -11.21 -14.75
C TYR A 256 -4.90 -11.97 -15.06
N GLN A 257 -5.09 -13.13 -14.43
CA GLN A 257 -6.34 -13.89 -14.55
C GLN A 257 -7.54 -13.12 -13.97
N LYS A 258 -7.36 -12.31 -12.92
CA LYS A 258 -8.42 -11.49 -12.36
C LYS A 258 -8.82 -10.35 -13.30
N VAL A 259 -7.83 -9.62 -13.85
CA VAL A 259 -8.05 -8.53 -14.82
C VAL A 259 -8.82 -9.04 -16.04
N HIS A 260 -8.45 -10.19 -16.60
CA HIS A 260 -9.10 -10.75 -17.78
C HIS A 260 -10.52 -11.25 -17.50
N ARG A 261 -10.78 -11.82 -16.32
CA ARG A 261 -12.16 -12.19 -15.94
C ARG A 261 -13.06 -10.96 -15.82
N LEU A 262 -12.58 -9.88 -15.20
CA LEU A 262 -13.36 -8.65 -15.05
C LEU A 262 -13.62 -7.96 -16.40
N GLY A 263 -12.64 -7.95 -17.30
CA GLY A 263 -12.81 -7.41 -18.65
C GLY A 263 -13.86 -8.15 -19.50
N GLN A 264 -14.04 -9.45 -19.27
CA GLN A 264 -15.07 -10.25 -19.95
C GLN A 264 -16.50 -9.93 -19.48
N TYR A 265 -16.68 -9.53 -18.21
CA TYR A 265 -18.01 -9.14 -17.69
C TYR A 265 -18.43 -7.72 -18.10
N GLY A 266 -17.49 -6.79 -18.29
CA GLY A 266 -17.79 -5.41 -18.72
C GLY A 266 -18.16 -5.26 -20.21
N GLN A 267 -18.02 -6.32 -21.01
CA GLN A 267 -18.37 -6.36 -22.44
C GLN A 267 -19.75 -7.00 -22.70
N GLN A 268 -20.44 -7.46 -21.65
CA GLN A 268 -21.75 -8.13 -21.73
C GLN A 268 -22.89 -7.32 -21.08
N GLY A 269 -22.63 -6.08 -20.67
CA GLY A 269 -23.59 -5.20 -19.98
C GLY A 269 -23.96 -3.97 -20.79
#